data_AF-A0A1Y4IXT7-F1
#
_entry.id   AF-A0A1Y4IXT7-F1
#
_cell.length_a   1.000
_cell.length_b   1.000
_cell.length_c   1.000
_cell.angle_alpha   90.00
_cell.angle_beta   90.00
_cell.angle_gamma   90.00
#
_symmetry.space_group_name_H-M   'P 1'
#
loop_
_entity.id
_entity.type
_entity.pdbx_description
1 polymer ?
#
loop_
_entity_poly.entity_id
_entity_poly.type
_entity_poly.pdbx_seq_one_letter_code
_entity_poly.pdbx_strand_id
1 'polypeptide(L)'
;MTRDEAKTRLERYTGLRLEVRIRLERLATLQQMDRERPSPCGSRSEEYARAIAPIVQANRREMAEIEAAVAALPDPLEREVLRLRYLEFSKDPRTGKKSVRHITWKEIGRIVYGDGGKSGQKSAQRHLERAISYLATIWPESGQ
;
A
#
# COMPACT_ATOMS: atom_id res chain seq x y z
N MET A 1 16.28 11.48 5.02
CA MET A 1 16.03 10.07 4.63
C MET A 1 16.68 9.86 3.27
N THR A 2 17.29 8.71 3.00
CA THR A 2 17.87 8.42 1.68
C THR A 2 16.79 8.05 0.66
N ARG A 3 17.11 8.14 -0.63
CA ARG A 3 16.22 7.69 -1.71
C ARG A 3 15.83 6.21 -1.56
N ASP A 4 16.78 5.37 -1.14
CA ASP A 4 16.57 3.94 -0.96
C ASP A 4 15.70 3.64 0.27
N GLU A 5 15.84 4.39 1.34
CA GLU A 5 14.93 4.34 2.49
C GLU A 5 13.50 4.74 2.06
N ALA A 6 13.35 5.83 1.29
CA ALA A 6 12.04 6.31 0.82
C ALA A 6 11.35 5.25 -0.06
N LYS A 7 12.12 4.63 -0.96
CA LYS A 7 11.66 3.50 -1.77
C LYS A 7 11.26 2.31 -0.91
N THR A 8 12.05 1.96 0.09
CA THR A 8 11.75 0.87 1.03
C THR A 8 10.45 1.15 1.80
N ARG A 9 10.23 2.38 2.24
CA ARG A 9 8.98 2.79 2.91
C ARG A 9 7.76 2.60 1.98
N LEU A 10 7.87 2.98 0.71
CA LEU A 10 6.82 2.75 -0.29
C LEU A 10 6.57 1.25 -0.55
N GLU A 11 7.62 0.44 -0.64
CA GLU A 11 7.51 -1.02 -0.83
C GLU A 11 6.77 -1.70 0.33
N ARG A 12 6.93 -1.20 1.56
CA ARG A 12 6.21 -1.70 2.73
C ARG A 12 4.70 -1.46 2.67
N TYR A 13 4.22 -0.46 1.93
CA TYR A 13 2.79 -0.12 1.87
C TYR A 13 1.90 -1.33 1.50
N THR A 14 2.31 -2.13 0.50
CA THR A 14 1.52 -3.31 0.08
C THR A 14 1.47 -4.37 1.18
N GLY A 15 2.58 -4.55 1.92
CA GLY A 15 2.65 -5.45 3.08
C GLY A 15 1.72 -5.00 4.20
N LEU A 16 1.80 -3.72 4.60
CA LEU A 16 0.96 -3.14 5.65
C LEU A 16 -0.53 -3.30 5.33
N ARG A 17 -0.91 -3.00 4.08
CA ARG A 17 -2.28 -3.13 3.61
C ARG A 17 -2.78 -4.57 3.61
N LEU A 18 -1.96 -5.51 3.14
CA LEU A 18 -2.29 -6.94 3.16
C LEU A 18 -2.48 -7.43 4.60
N GLU A 19 -1.58 -7.02 5.47
CA GLU A 19 -1.56 -7.42 6.87
C GLU A 19 -2.80 -6.89 7.63
N VAL A 20 -3.17 -5.62 7.42
CA VAL A 20 -4.43 -5.05 7.92
C VAL A 20 -5.62 -5.85 7.41
N ARG A 21 -5.66 -6.17 6.10
CA ARG A 21 -6.75 -6.94 5.51
C ARG A 21 -6.90 -8.32 6.17
N ILE A 22 -5.83 -9.10 6.25
CA ILE A 22 -5.84 -10.46 6.81
C ILE A 22 -6.32 -10.44 8.27
N ARG A 23 -5.85 -9.49 9.08
CA ARG A 23 -6.25 -9.40 10.48
C ARG A 23 -7.73 -9.05 10.63
N LEU A 24 -8.25 -8.14 9.80
CA LEU A 24 -9.66 -7.77 9.84
C LEU A 24 -10.56 -8.89 9.32
N GLU A 25 -10.15 -9.60 8.27
CA GLU A 25 -10.86 -10.80 7.77
C GLU A 25 -10.92 -11.88 8.86
N ARG A 26 -9.80 -12.14 9.55
CA ARG A 26 -9.77 -13.09 10.68
C ARG A 26 -10.66 -12.63 11.84
N LEU A 27 -10.65 -11.35 12.18
CA LEU A 27 -11.53 -10.80 13.22
C LEU A 27 -13.00 -11.01 12.85
N ALA A 28 -13.39 -10.72 11.60
CA ALA A 28 -14.76 -10.92 11.13
C ALA A 28 -15.19 -12.39 11.21
N THR A 29 -14.31 -13.33 10.85
CA THR A 29 -14.56 -14.77 11.01
C THR A 29 -14.80 -15.13 12.48
N LEU A 30 -13.97 -14.63 13.40
CA LEU A 30 -14.14 -14.90 14.82
C LEU A 30 -15.44 -14.29 15.37
N GLN A 31 -15.82 -13.09 14.93
CA GLN A 31 -17.07 -12.45 15.32
C GLN A 31 -18.29 -13.26 14.86
N GLN A 32 -18.23 -13.82 13.65
CA GLN A 32 -19.27 -14.70 13.15
C GLN A 32 -19.37 -15.99 13.99
N MET A 33 -18.24 -16.62 14.31
CA MET A 33 -18.20 -17.82 15.15
C MET A 33 -18.74 -17.56 16.56
N ASP A 34 -18.39 -16.43 17.18
CA ASP A 34 -18.89 -16.06 18.51
C ASP A 34 -20.40 -15.78 18.48
N ARG A 35 -20.92 -15.23 17.37
CA ARG A 35 -22.37 -15.02 17.17
C ARG A 35 -23.12 -16.34 16.99
N GLU A 36 -22.58 -17.26 16.20
CA GLU A 36 -23.22 -18.57 15.92
C GLU A 36 -23.13 -19.51 17.11
N ARG A 37 -22.01 -19.47 17.85
CA ARG A 37 -21.77 -20.34 18.99
C ARG A 37 -21.03 -19.58 20.09
N PRO A 38 -21.78 -18.85 20.92
CA PRO A 38 -21.23 -18.13 22.06
C PRO A 38 -20.44 -19.07 22.97
N SER A 39 -19.23 -18.65 23.34
CA SER A 39 -18.36 -19.40 24.25
C SER A 39 -18.67 -19.01 25.71
N PRO A 40 -18.85 -19.98 26.63
CA PRO A 40 -19.04 -19.69 28.05
C PRO A 40 -17.84 -18.98 28.70
N CYS A 41 -16.63 -19.16 28.15
CA CYS A 41 -15.39 -18.61 28.69
C CYS A 41 -15.02 -17.24 28.11
N GLY A 42 -15.98 -16.53 27.49
CA GLY A 42 -15.76 -15.21 26.90
C GLY A 42 -15.56 -15.22 25.38
N SER A 43 -15.53 -14.02 24.79
CA SER A 43 -15.47 -13.82 23.33
C SER A 43 -14.05 -13.91 22.80
N ARG A 44 -13.84 -14.83 21.85
CA ARG A 44 -12.55 -15.00 21.14
C ARG A 44 -12.27 -13.80 20.25
N SER A 45 -13.32 -13.23 19.66
CA SER A 45 -13.20 -12.04 18.81
C SER A 45 -12.83 -10.79 19.58
N GLU A 46 -13.34 -10.61 20.81
CA GLU A 46 -12.92 -9.49 21.67
C GLU A 46 -11.46 -9.58 22.10
N GLU A 47 -11.01 -10.76 22.52
CA GLU A 47 -9.60 -10.97 22.90
C GLU A 47 -8.67 -10.71 21.70
N TYR A 48 -9.02 -11.26 20.54
CA TYR A 48 -8.28 -11.03 19.30
C TYR A 48 -8.31 -9.55 18.89
N ALA A 49 -9.45 -8.88 19.00
CA ALA A 49 -9.59 -7.46 18.68
C ALA A 49 -8.65 -6.60 19.54
N ARG A 50 -8.58 -6.85 20.86
CA ARG A 50 -7.64 -6.16 21.75
C ARG A 50 -6.18 -6.39 21.35
N ALA A 51 -5.83 -7.61 20.97
CA ALA A 51 -4.47 -7.95 20.55
C ALA A 51 -4.06 -7.27 19.24
N ILE A 52 -4.96 -7.17 18.26
CA ILE A 52 -4.62 -6.60 16.94
C ILE A 52 -4.83 -5.09 16.84
N ALA A 53 -5.62 -4.49 17.73
CA ALA A 53 -5.94 -3.06 17.70
C ALA A 53 -4.71 -2.14 17.54
N PRO A 54 -3.66 -2.25 18.38
CA PRO A 54 -2.48 -1.38 18.25
C PRO A 54 -1.76 -1.58 16.91
N ILE A 55 -1.71 -2.82 16.41
CA ILE A 55 -1.01 -3.14 15.16
C ILE A 55 -1.79 -2.59 13.95
N VAL A 56 -3.11 -2.78 13.93
CA VAL A 56 -3.98 -2.24 12.86
C VAL A 56 -3.95 -0.72 12.86
N GLN A 57 -3.96 -0.08 14.04
CA GLN A 57 -3.89 1.37 14.16
C GLN A 57 -2.55 1.91 13.66
N ALA A 58 -1.42 1.31 14.07
CA ALA A 58 -0.09 1.70 13.60
C ALA A 58 0.04 1.55 12.08
N ASN A 59 -0.37 0.41 11.52
CA ASN A 59 -0.31 0.17 10.08
C ASN A 59 -1.19 1.15 9.29
N ARG A 60 -2.41 1.43 9.76
CA ARG A 60 -3.30 2.41 9.13
C ARG A 60 -2.73 3.82 9.15
N ARG A 61 -2.09 4.20 10.26
CA ARG A 61 -1.42 5.51 10.37
C ARG A 61 -0.28 5.61 9.37
N GLU A 62 0.61 4.62 9.32
CA GLU A 62 1.72 4.62 8.36
C GLU A 62 1.22 4.64 6.91
N MET A 63 0.17 3.88 6.58
CA MET A 63 -0.46 3.93 5.26
C MET A 63 -1.02 5.32 4.95
N ALA A 64 -1.71 5.96 5.90
CA ALA A 64 -2.27 7.30 5.72
C ALA A 64 -1.17 8.36 5.55
N GLU A 65 -0.05 8.25 6.27
CA GLU A 65 1.10 9.14 6.12
C GLU A 65 1.74 8.99 4.72
N ILE A 66 1.88 7.76 4.22
CA ILE A 66 2.36 7.51 2.86
C ILE A 66 1.38 8.08 1.83
N GLU A 67 0.08 7.81 1.97
CA GLU A 67 -0.96 8.30 1.06
C GLU A 67 -0.99 9.83 1.01
N ALA A 68 -0.90 10.50 2.17
CA ALA A 68 -0.86 11.95 2.27
C ALA A 68 0.38 12.54 1.60
N ALA A 69 1.56 11.93 1.82
CA ALA A 69 2.80 12.39 1.19
C ALA A 69 2.76 12.24 -0.34
N VAL A 70 2.19 11.15 -0.84
CA VAL A 70 1.99 10.95 -2.29
C VAL A 70 0.98 11.95 -2.85
N ALA A 71 -0.12 12.21 -2.14
CA ALA A 71 -1.12 13.19 -2.55
C ALA A 71 -0.56 14.61 -2.63
N ALA A 72 0.38 14.94 -1.74
CA ALA A 72 1.05 16.24 -1.68
C ALA A 72 2.14 16.45 -2.75
N LEU A 73 2.47 15.45 -3.57
CA LEU A 73 3.41 15.62 -4.68
C LEU A 73 2.94 16.72 -5.65
N PRO A 74 3.83 17.66 -6.03
CA PRO A 74 3.45 18.83 -6.83
C PRO A 74 3.15 18.47 -8.29
N ASP A 75 3.92 17.55 -8.87
CA ASP A 75 3.74 17.12 -10.26
C ASP A 75 2.65 16.02 -10.34
N PRO A 76 1.57 16.23 -11.11
CA PRO A 76 0.46 15.29 -11.20
C PRO A 76 0.85 13.97 -11.87
N LEU A 77 1.81 13.95 -12.80
CA LEU A 77 2.31 12.74 -13.44
C LEU A 77 3.20 11.93 -12.49
N GLU A 78 4.08 12.61 -11.75
CA GLU A 78 4.89 12.00 -10.70
C GLU A 78 4.00 11.32 -9.65
N ARG A 79 2.96 12.03 -9.20
CA ARG A 79 1.95 11.52 -8.28
C ARG A 79 1.21 10.30 -8.83
N GLU A 80 0.71 10.38 -10.05
CA GLU A 80 -0.09 9.29 -10.64
C GLU A 80 0.75 8.02 -10.89
N VAL A 81 1.97 8.19 -11.42
CA VAL A 81 2.90 7.06 -11.61
C VAL A 81 3.21 6.38 -10.29
N LEU A 82 3.49 7.15 -9.24
CA LEU A 82 3.82 6.59 -7.93
C LEU A 82 2.61 5.90 -7.29
N ARG A 83 1.42 6.52 -7.36
CA ARG A 83 0.15 5.94 -6.92
C ARG A 83 -0.10 4.59 -7.59
N LEU A 84 0.00 4.51 -8.92
CA LEU A 84 -0.18 3.26 -9.67
C LEU A 84 0.87 2.21 -9.30
N ARG A 85 2.11 2.62 -9.04
CA ARG A 85 3.19 1.67 -8.77
C ARG A 85 3.09 1.04 -7.38
N TYR A 86 2.78 1.84 -6.35
CA TYR A 86 2.90 1.43 -4.95
C TYR A 86 1.57 1.36 -4.20
N LEU A 87 0.60 2.23 -4.52
CA LEU A 87 -0.66 2.34 -3.79
C LEU A 87 -1.80 1.56 -4.45
N GLU A 88 -1.79 1.38 -5.77
CA GLU A 88 -2.83 0.64 -6.47
C GLU A 88 -2.58 -0.88 -6.44
N PHE A 89 -3.64 -1.68 -6.45
CA PHE A 89 -3.48 -3.13 -6.63
C PHE A 89 -3.28 -3.45 -8.11
N SER A 90 -2.28 -4.29 -8.43
CA SER A 90 -2.31 -4.94 -9.75
C SER A 90 -3.45 -5.96 -9.82
N LYS A 91 -3.94 -6.21 -11.02
CA LYS A 91 -4.87 -7.31 -11.27
C LYS A 91 -4.08 -8.48 -11.85
N ASP A 92 -4.30 -9.66 -11.30
CA ASP A 92 -3.77 -10.88 -11.89
C ASP A 92 -4.40 -11.09 -13.28
N PRO A 93 -3.62 -11.22 -14.36
CA PRO A 93 -4.16 -11.33 -15.72
C PRO A 93 -4.99 -12.59 -15.98
N ARG A 94 -4.80 -13.65 -15.19
CA ARG A 94 -5.48 -14.93 -15.38
C ARG A 94 -6.78 -15.01 -14.59
N THR A 95 -6.80 -14.43 -13.40
CA THR A 95 -7.91 -14.56 -12.45
C THR A 95 -8.70 -13.27 -12.25
N GLY A 96 -8.18 -12.13 -12.71
CA GLY A 96 -8.77 -10.80 -12.50
C GLY A 96 -8.72 -10.32 -11.04
N LYS A 97 -8.19 -11.13 -10.12
CA LYS A 97 -8.15 -10.82 -8.69
C LYS A 97 -7.06 -9.81 -8.37
N LYS A 98 -7.26 -9.02 -7.31
CA LYS A 98 -6.23 -8.12 -6.77
C LYS A 98 -4.99 -8.93 -6.39
N SER A 99 -3.84 -8.49 -6.85
CA SER A 99 -2.54 -9.11 -6.63
C SER A 99 -1.65 -8.17 -5.83
N VAL A 100 -0.71 -8.77 -5.10
CA VAL A 100 0.34 -8.07 -4.33
C VAL A 100 1.52 -7.63 -5.22
N ARG A 101 1.51 -8.00 -6.51
CA ARG A 101 2.53 -7.56 -7.46
C ARG A 101 2.32 -6.10 -7.80
N HIS A 102 3.40 -5.40 -8.13
CA HIS A 102 3.32 -4.05 -8.69
C HIS A 102 2.69 -4.08 -10.09
N ILE A 103 1.97 -3.01 -10.44
CA ILE A 103 1.53 -2.78 -11.83
C ILE A 103 2.77 -2.69 -12.73
N THR A 104 2.74 -3.35 -13.89
CA THR A 104 3.90 -3.39 -14.78
C THR A 104 4.18 -2.02 -15.38
N TRP A 105 5.45 -1.74 -15.73
CA TRP A 105 5.80 -0.50 -16.41
C TRP A 105 5.06 -0.31 -17.73
N LYS A 106 4.78 -1.40 -18.45
CA LYS A 106 4.00 -1.39 -19.68
C LYS A 106 2.56 -0.90 -19.44
N GLU A 107 1.93 -1.38 -18.36
CA GLU A 107 0.58 -0.96 -17.98
C GLU A 107 0.56 0.48 -17.49
N ILE A 108 1.53 0.88 -16.63
CA ILE A 108 1.67 2.28 -16.18
C ILE A 108 1.87 3.21 -17.40
N GLY A 109 2.75 2.83 -18.32
CA GLY A 109 3.00 3.56 -19.56
C GLY A 109 1.71 3.78 -20.36
N ARG A 110 0.94 2.69 -20.55
CA ARG A 110 -0.35 2.73 -21.25
C ARG A 110 -1.38 3.62 -20.52
N ILE A 111 -1.47 3.53 -19.19
CA ILE A 111 -2.45 4.28 -18.39
C ILE A 111 -2.13 5.78 -18.39
N VAL A 112 -0.85 6.13 -18.18
CA VAL A 112 -0.44 7.54 -17.97
C VAL A 112 -0.18 8.26 -19.28
N TYR A 113 0.43 7.60 -20.27
CA TYR A 113 0.90 8.23 -21.52
C TYR A 113 0.15 7.75 -22.76
N GLY A 114 -0.80 6.81 -22.63
CA GLY A 114 -1.44 6.16 -23.78
C GLY A 114 -0.53 5.19 -24.53
N ASP A 115 0.75 5.08 -24.17
CA ASP A 115 1.77 4.27 -24.82
C ASP A 115 2.43 3.27 -23.84
N GLY A 116 2.21 1.97 -24.09
CA GLY A 116 2.87 0.90 -23.35
C GLY A 116 4.27 0.54 -23.89
N GLY A 117 4.75 1.25 -24.90
CA GLY A 117 6.07 1.09 -25.52
C GLY A 117 7.23 1.47 -24.60
N LYS A 118 8.46 1.25 -25.08
CA LYS A 118 9.68 1.52 -24.30
C LYS A 118 9.82 3.00 -23.92
N SER A 119 9.32 3.91 -24.76
CA SER A 119 9.24 5.35 -24.51
C SER A 119 8.39 5.65 -23.27
N GLY A 120 7.12 5.23 -23.27
CA GLY A 120 6.22 5.43 -22.13
C GLY A 120 6.73 4.80 -20.84
N GLN A 121 7.33 3.60 -20.93
CA GLN A 121 7.95 2.93 -19.78
C GLN A 121 9.12 3.73 -19.19
N LYS A 122 10.02 4.27 -20.03
CA LYS A 122 11.16 5.08 -19.58
C LYS A 122 10.71 6.40 -18.95
N SER A 123 9.70 7.06 -19.54
CA SER A 123 9.10 8.26 -18.97
C SER A 123 8.50 7.98 -17.60
N ALA A 124 7.69 6.93 -17.47
CA ALA A 124 7.13 6.49 -16.19
C ALA A 124 8.23 6.25 -15.14
N GLN A 125 9.29 5.54 -15.49
CA GLN A 125 10.41 5.32 -14.57
C GLN A 125 11.02 6.64 -14.12
N ARG A 126 11.34 7.56 -15.04
CA ARG A 126 11.92 8.86 -14.70
C ARG A 126 11.04 9.69 -13.77
N HIS A 127 9.73 9.71 -14.00
CA HIS A 127 8.78 10.38 -13.10
C HIS A 127 8.75 9.73 -11.72
N LEU A 128 8.82 8.39 -11.64
CA LEU A 128 8.94 7.70 -10.35
C LEU A 128 10.22 8.09 -9.62
N GLU A 129 11.36 8.14 -10.30
CA GLU A 129 12.64 8.48 -9.66
C GLU A 129 12.65 9.89 -9.08
N ARG A 130 12.05 10.84 -9.80
CA ARG A 130 11.88 12.22 -9.33
C ARG A 130 10.95 12.30 -8.12
N ALA A 131 9.81 11.60 -8.18
CA ALA A 131 8.86 11.51 -7.08
C ALA A 131 9.51 10.94 -5.81
N ILE A 132 10.24 9.82 -5.91
CA ILE A 132 10.93 9.21 -4.76
C ILE A 132 12.01 10.15 -4.20
N SER A 133 12.74 10.85 -5.08
CA SER A 133 13.75 11.82 -4.64
C SER A 133 13.11 12.99 -3.88
N TYR A 134 11.95 13.47 -4.32
CA TYR A 134 11.18 14.48 -3.60
C TYR A 134 10.64 13.95 -2.27
N LEU A 135 10.11 12.74 -2.22
CA LEU A 135 9.63 12.14 -0.97
C LEU A 135 10.76 11.99 0.05
N ALA A 136 11.97 11.67 -0.39
CA ALA A 136 13.15 11.57 0.47
C ALA A 136 13.56 12.91 1.12
N THR A 137 13.22 14.06 0.51
CA THR A 137 13.51 15.39 1.09
C THR A 137 12.45 15.84 2.09
N ILE A 138 11.19 15.42 1.93
CA ILE A 138 10.09 15.84 2.82
C ILE A 138 9.85 14.88 3.97
N TRP A 139 10.23 13.61 3.84
CA TRP A 139 10.10 12.66 4.93
C TRP A 139 11.20 12.88 5.96
N PRO A 140 10.85 12.86 7.26
CA PRO A 140 11.86 12.93 8.32
C PRO A 140 12.84 11.77 8.13
N GLU A 141 14.12 12.01 8.46
CA GLU A 141 15.06 10.92 8.60
C GLU A 141 14.46 9.82 9.46
N SER A 142 14.61 8.57 9.03
CA SER A 142 14.26 7.43 9.84
C SER A 142 15.22 7.45 11.04
N GLY A 143 14.85 8.22 12.06
CA GLY A 143 15.64 8.45 13.25
C GLY A 143 15.88 7.14 13.99
N GLN A 144 17.16 6.95 14.27
CA GLN A 144 17.84 5.99 15.16
C GLN A 144 17.01 5.42 16.32
#